data_AF-A0A485CQW2-F1
#
_entry.id   AF-A0A485CQW2-F1
#
_cell.length_a   1.000
_cell.length_b   1.000
_cell.length_c   1.000
_cell.angle_alpha   90.00
_cell.angle_beta   90.00
_cell.angle_gamma   90.00
#
_symmetry.space_group_name_H-M   'P 1'
#
loop_
_entity.id
_entity.type
_entity.pdbx_description
1 polymer ?
#
loop_
_entity_poly.entity_id
_entity_poly.type
_entity_poly.pdbx_seq_one_letter_code
_entity_poly.pdbx_strand_id
1 'polypeptide(L)' 'MIWFEDKQITAEILLMRGITADKWNTPLPITVGKNEAINATHDGRSWRRIPEPHRLSTDVEQKS' A
#
# COMPACT_ATOMS: atom_id res chain seq x y z
N MET A 1 6.27 -16.29 15.41
CA MET A 1 6.40 -17.71 15.84
C MET A 1 6.92 -18.49 14.64
N ILE A 2 7.90 -19.37 14.81
CA ILE A 2 8.42 -20.21 13.73
C ILE A 2 8.31 -21.66 14.19
N TRP A 3 7.68 -22.51 13.38
CA TRP A 3 7.58 -23.95 13.58
C TRP A 3 8.37 -24.63 12.47
N PHE A 4 9.30 -25.52 12.84
CA PHE A 4 10.19 -26.16 11.88
C PHE A 4 10.20 -27.70 12.01
N GLU A 5 9.80 -28.24 13.15
CA GLU A 5 9.63 -29.68 13.32
C GLU A 5 8.20 -30.11 12.91
N ASP A 6 8.06 -31.28 12.29
CA ASP A 6 6.77 -31.79 11.79
C ASP A 6 5.67 -31.80 12.86
N LYS A 7 6.02 -32.19 14.09
CA LYS A 7 5.08 -32.20 15.23
C LYS A 7 4.58 -30.80 15.59
N GLN A 8 5.45 -29.79 15.48
CA GLN A 8 5.11 -28.40 15.76
C GLN A 8 4.21 -27.83 14.65
N ILE A 9 4.55 -28.11 13.40
CA ILE A 9 3.76 -27.69 12.22
C ILE A 9 2.36 -28.31 12.27
N THR A 10 2.28 -29.62 12.56
CA THR A 10 1.00 -30.34 12.62
C THR A 10 0.09 -29.80 13.72
N ALA A 11 0.66 -29.52 14.91
CA ALA A 11 -0.08 -28.93 16.02
C ALA A 11 -0.62 -27.54 15.65
N GLU A 12 0.20 -26.69 15.04
CA GLU A 12 -0.23 -25.34 14.67
C GLU A 12 -1.31 -25.36 13.58
N ILE A 13 -1.17 -26.20 12.55
CA ILE A 13 -2.19 -26.34 11.50
C ILE A 13 -3.54 -26.75 12.10
N LEU A 14 -3.54 -27.63 13.11
CA LEU A 14 -4.76 -28.03 13.80
C LEU A 14 -5.43 -26.85 14.51
N LEU A 15 -4.64 -25.99 15.17
CA LEU A 15 -5.13 -24.77 15.80
C LEU A 15 -5.69 -23.79 14.77
N MET A 16 -4.99 -23.57 13.67
CA MET A 16 -5.44 -22.69 12.59
C MET A 16 -6.77 -23.15 11.96
N ARG A 17 -6.98 -24.45 11.81
CA ARG A 17 -8.24 -25.02 11.29
C ARG A 17 -9.45 -24.79 12.20
N GLY A 18 -9.23 -24.48 13.48
CA GLY A 18 -10.29 -24.10 14.41
C GLY A 18 -10.84 -22.68 14.20
N ILE A 19 -10.20 -21.87 13.36
CA ILE A 19 -10.63 -20.49 13.09
C ILE A 19 -11.79 -20.50 12.10
N THR A 20 -12.92 -20.00 12.55
CA THR A 20 -14.16 -19.88 11.78
C THR A 20 -14.00 -18.90 10.62
N ALA A 21 -14.71 -19.14 9.50
CA ALA A 21 -14.55 -18.42 8.25
C ALA A 21 -14.83 -16.91 8.34
N ASP A 22 -15.68 -16.49 9.28
CA ASP A 22 -15.98 -15.08 9.60
C ASP A 22 -14.77 -14.30 10.11
N LYS A 23 -13.74 -14.98 10.63
CA LYS A 23 -12.51 -14.38 11.14
C LYS A 23 -11.36 -14.40 10.12
N TRP A 24 -11.61 -14.88 8.91
CA TRP A 24 -10.60 -14.90 7.87
C TRP A 24 -10.38 -13.49 7.33
N ASN A 25 -9.11 -13.06 7.24
CA ASN A 25 -8.79 -11.80 6.63
C ASN A 25 -8.94 -11.90 5.10
N THR A 26 -9.77 -11.02 4.54
CA THR A 26 -9.85 -10.86 3.09
C THR A 26 -8.74 -9.90 2.64
N PRO A 27 -7.95 -10.23 1.60
CA PRO A 27 -6.98 -9.29 1.08
C PRO A 27 -7.68 -8.01 0.62
N LEU A 28 -6.98 -6.88 0.72
CA LEU A 28 -7.48 -5.64 0.14
C LEU A 28 -7.70 -5.83 -1.36
N PRO A 29 -8.78 -5.27 -1.93
CA PRO A 29 -9.00 -5.34 -3.36
C PRO A 29 -7.79 -4.72 -4.06
N ILE A 30 -7.24 -5.44 -5.05
CA ILE A 30 -6.18 -4.91 -5.90
C ILE A 30 -6.80 -3.75 -6.67
N THR A 31 -6.48 -2.53 -6.27
CA THR A 31 -6.82 -1.36 -7.06
C THR A 31 -5.98 -1.43 -8.34
N VAL A 32 -6.59 -1.84 -9.45
CA VAL A 32 -6.01 -1.69 -10.82
C VAL A 32 -6.09 -0.21 -11.26
N GLY A 33 -6.15 0.72 -10.30
CA GLY A 33 -5.92 2.13 -10.53
C GLY A 33 -4.43 2.33 -10.78
N LYS A 34 -4.11 3.05 -11.85
CA LYS A 34 -2.75 3.50 -12.16
C LYS A 34 -2.16 4.08 -10.88
N ASN A 35 -1.15 3.41 -10.33
CA ASN A 35 -0.36 3.94 -9.24
C ASN A 35 0.48 5.07 -9.85
N GLU A 36 -0.18 6.20 -10.15
CA GLU A 36 0.47 7.38 -10.70
C GLU A 36 1.47 7.80 -9.64
N ALA A 37 2.74 7.52 -9.89
CA ALA A 37 3.82 7.90 -9.01
C ALA A 37 3.70 9.42 -8.80
N ILE A 38 3.38 9.81 -7.56
CA ILE A 38 3.18 11.20 -7.18
C ILE A 38 4.43 11.98 -7.61
N ASN A 39 4.23 13.06 -8.37
CA ASN A 39 5.29 13.91 -8.91
C ASN A 39 6.28 13.21 -9.85
N ALA A 40 5.95 12.09 -10.50
CA ALA A 40 6.84 11.42 -11.45
C ALA A 40 6.13 11.02 -12.75
N THR A 41 6.69 11.48 -13.88
CA THR A 41 6.25 11.11 -15.23
C THR A 41 7.32 10.24 -15.89
N HIS A 42 6.89 9.15 -16.52
CA HIS A 42 7.77 8.29 -17.32
C HIS A 42 7.80 8.81 -18.77
N ASP A 43 8.93 9.39 -19.19
CA ASP A 43 9.11 10.02 -20.52
C ASP A 43 9.51 8.99 -21.60
N GLY A 44 8.98 7.77 -21.51
CA GLY A 44 9.29 6.65 -22.40
C GLY A 44 10.68 6.01 -22.23
N ARG A 45 11.66 6.71 -21.65
CA ARG A 45 13.05 6.22 -21.46
C ARG A 45 13.56 6.25 -20.03
N SER A 46 13.02 7.15 -19.19
CA SER A 46 13.38 7.25 -17.77
C SER A 46 12.28 7.90 -16.94
N TRP A 47 12.31 7.65 -15.64
CA TRP A 47 11.47 8.33 -14.66
C TRP A 47 12.03 9.73 -14.38
N ARG A 48 11.19 10.76 -14.51
CA ARG A 48 11.54 12.14 -14.15
C ARG A 48 10.59 12.64 -13.08
N ARG A 49 11.14 13.25 -12.03
CA ARG A 49 10.34 13.94 -11.02
C ARG A 49 10.00 15.35 -11.51
N ILE A 50 8.72 15.70 -11.54
CA ILE A 50 8.25 17.06 -11.84
C ILE A 50 7.71 17.60 -10.51
N PRO A 51 8.45 18.45 -9.79
CA PRO A 51 7.95 19.04 -8.55
C PRO A 51 6.82 20.00 -8.86
N GLU A 52 5.71 19.90 -8.13
CA GLU A 52 4.72 20.97 -8.11
C GLU A 52 5.28 22.15 -7.28
N PRO A 53 5.43 23.35 -7.86
CA PRO A 53 5.91 24.51 -7.13
C PRO A 53 4.85 24.96 -6.12
N HIS A 54 5.07 24.65 -4.85
CA HIS A 54 4.24 25.14 -3.76
C HIS A 54 4.65 26.57 -3.42
N ARG A 55 3.75 27.54 -3.59
CA ARG A 55 3.99 28.93 -3.15
C ARG A 55 3.65 29.03 -1.67
N LEU A 56 4.56 29.61 -0.89
CA LEU A 56 4.41 29.83 0.56
C LEU A 56 3.39 30.91 0.91
N SER A 57 2.82 31.62 -0.07
CA SER A 57 1.81 32.64 0.12
C SER A 57 0.79 32.61 -1.02
N THR A 58 -0.44 32.20 -0.70
CA THR A 58 -1.63 32.59 -1.45
C THR A 58 -2.15 33.90 -0.86
N ASP A 59 -1.32 34.94 -0.82
CA ASP A 59 -1.86 36.29 -0.65
C ASP A 59 -2.34 36.73 -2.02
N VAL A 60 -3.60 36.38 -2.28
CA VAL A 60 -4.41 37.07 -3.27
C VAL A 60 -4.41 38.54 -2.84
N GLU A 61 -3.82 39.38 -3.68
CA GLU A 61 -4.01 40.83 -3.72
C GLU A 61 -5.35 41.26 -3.12
N GLN A 62 -5.35 41.77 -1.90
CA GLN A 62 -6.42 42.64 -1.44
C GLN A 62 -6.08 44.04 -1.94
N LYS A 63 -6.51 44.32 -3.18
CA LYS A 63 -6.55 45.69 -3.73
C LYS A 63 -7.28 46.60 -2.74
N SER A 64 -6.60 47.64 -2.27
CA SER A 64 -7.22 48.85 -1.71
C SER A 64 -7.09 50.00 -2.71
#